data_AF-A0A2S6I6W8-F1
#
_entry.id   AF-A0A2S6I6W8-F1
#
_cell.length_a   1.000
_cell.length_b   1.000
_cell.length_c   1.000
_cell.angle_alpha   90.00
_cell.angle_beta   90.00
_cell.angle_gamma   90.00
#
_symmetry.space_group_name_H-M   'P 1'
#
loop_
_entity.id
_entity.type
_entity.pdbx_description
1 polymer ?
#
loop_
_entity_poly.entity_id
_entity_poly.type
_entity_poly.pdbx_seq_one_letter_code
_entity_poly.pdbx_strand_id
1 'polypeptide(L)'
;MSENIELTAALVGILSGSIAIWQYVNVKHENKELRKEVELIASTGVAIGYYYNFIVSVFSKLKEHVLRIEIYEDNTNTIEKVVEYESEDVELHIIMPNDLQINSMNHAIKKMRIHRKGNIVSRGSERNFGINFMYGENGKLLILDFPKPLNAIREYMFKLPKFVSLLNENGELNDNNLFESPIWQQHEDRELRNFEKTIRVLMARGRVDEGQTETKFVNVDAVPDSADGR
;
A
#
# COMPACT_ATOMS: atom_id res chain seq x y z
N MET A 1 -44.01 35.69 -39.22
CA MET A 1 -44.01 34.23 -38.97
C MET A 1 -42.61 33.63 -39.11
N SER A 2 -41.77 34.12 -40.05
CA SER A 2 -40.36 33.73 -40.20
C SER A 2 -39.45 34.11 -39.02
N GLU A 3 -39.59 35.29 -38.43
CA GLU A 3 -38.72 35.76 -37.33
C GLU A 3 -38.83 34.89 -36.06
N ASN A 4 -40.02 34.41 -35.72
CA ASN A 4 -40.19 33.51 -34.57
C ASN A 4 -39.55 32.13 -34.81
N ILE A 5 -39.49 31.69 -36.06
CA ILE A 5 -38.84 30.43 -36.45
C ILE A 5 -37.32 30.58 -36.37
N GLU A 6 -36.77 31.71 -36.81
CA GLU A 6 -35.34 32.02 -36.71
C GLU A 6 -34.88 32.18 -35.25
N LEU A 7 -35.65 32.87 -34.41
CA LEU A 7 -35.35 33.01 -32.98
C LEU A 7 -35.37 31.66 -32.27
N THR A 8 -36.35 30.80 -32.57
CA THR A 8 -36.44 29.46 -31.99
C THR A 8 -35.28 28.58 -32.45
N ALA A 9 -34.89 28.65 -33.73
CA ALA A 9 -33.75 27.92 -34.26
C ALA A 9 -32.43 28.39 -33.62
N ALA A 10 -32.25 29.69 -33.41
CA ALA A 10 -31.08 30.25 -32.73
C ALA A 10 -31.00 29.79 -31.25
N LEU A 11 -32.14 29.80 -30.53
CA LEU A 11 -32.21 29.31 -29.15
C LEU A 11 -31.89 27.81 -29.06
N VAL A 12 -32.44 26.99 -29.96
CA VAL A 12 -32.13 25.55 -30.02
C VAL A 12 -30.64 25.35 -30.31
N GLY A 13 -30.05 26.10 -31.24
CA GLY A 13 -28.61 26.04 -31.54
C GLY A 13 -27.73 26.38 -30.33
N ILE A 14 -28.08 27.41 -29.57
CA ILE A 14 -27.36 27.80 -28.34
C ILE A 14 -27.48 26.73 -27.26
N LEU A 15 -28.69 26.17 -27.06
CA LEU A 15 -28.94 25.09 -26.11
C LEU A 15 -28.15 23.83 -26.48
N SER A 16 -28.18 23.41 -27.74
CA SER A 16 -27.40 22.26 -28.23
C SER A 16 -25.90 22.49 -28.07
N GLY A 17 -25.40 23.69 -28.39
CA GLY A 17 -24.00 24.05 -28.18
C GLY A 17 -23.59 24.01 -26.70
N SER A 18 -24.44 24.52 -25.81
CA SER A 18 -24.20 24.51 -24.36
C SER A 18 -24.17 23.09 -23.79
N ILE A 19 -25.08 22.22 -24.24
CA ILE A 19 -25.11 20.80 -23.85
C ILE A 19 -23.85 20.08 -24.36
N ALA A 20 -23.43 20.33 -25.60
CA ALA A 20 -22.22 19.74 -26.16
C ALA A 20 -20.95 20.18 -25.39
N ILE A 21 -20.85 21.46 -25.00
CA ILE A 21 -19.76 21.97 -24.18
C ILE A 21 -19.75 21.27 -22.81
N TRP A 22 -20.91 21.16 -22.16
CA TRP A 22 -21.02 20.50 -20.86
C TRP A 22 -20.63 19.01 -20.94
N GLN A 23 -21.12 18.29 -21.95
CA GLN A 23 -20.75 16.89 -22.20
C GLN A 23 -19.24 16.75 -22.47
N TYR A 24 -18.66 17.63 -23.28
CA TYR A 24 -17.22 17.64 -23.54
C TYR A 24 -16.41 17.86 -22.25
N VAL A 25 -16.83 18.79 -21.40
CA VAL A 25 -16.18 19.04 -20.10
C VAL A 25 -16.25 17.82 -19.19
N ASN A 26 -17.40 17.16 -19.08
CA ASN A 26 -17.55 15.93 -18.29
C ASN A 26 -16.68 14.80 -18.82
N VAL A 27 -16.71 14.53 -20.13
CA VAL A 27 -15.87 13.50 -20.76
C VAL A 27 -14.39 13.81 -20.59
N LYS A 28 -13.98 15.09 -20.65
CA LYS A 28 -12.60 15.50 -20.40
C LYS A 28 -12.20 15.28 -18.94
N HIS A 29 -13.12 15.49 -18.00
CA HIS A 29 -12.89 15.21 -16.58
C HIS A 29 -12.76 13.71 -16.32
N GLU A 30 -13.69 12.89 -16.81
CA GLU A 30 -13.63 11.42 -16.71
C GLU A 30 -12.36 10.85 -17.33
N ASN A 31 -11.97 11.31 -18.52
CA ASN A 31 -10.72 10.90 -19.15
C ASN A 31 -9.48 11.29 -18.34
N LYS A 32 -9.52 12.41 -17.61
CA LYS A 32 -8.43 12.83 -16.73
C LYS A 32 -8.34 11.92 -15.51
N GLU A 33 -9.47 11.55 -14.91
CA GLU A 33 -9.49 10.61 -13.78
C GLU A 33 -9.06 9.21 -14.20
N LEU A 34 -9.57 8.69 -15.33
CA LEU A 34 -9.13 7.40 -15.88
C LEU A 34 -7.63 7.38 -16.21
N ARG A 35 -7.09 8.47 -16.76
CA ARG A 35 -5.64 8.59 -16.97
C ARG A 35 -4.86 8.53 -15.66
N LYS A 36 -5.35 9.18 -14.59
CA LYS A 36 -4.72 9.09 -13.27
C LYS A 36 -4.79 7.67 -12.70
N GLU A 37 -5.88 6.95 -12.89
CA GLU A 37 -6.03 5.56 -12.45
C GLU A 37 -5.06 4.63 -13.20
N VAL A 38 -4.95 4.80 -14.52
CA VAL A 38 -3.99 4.06 -15.36
C VAL A 38 -2.54 4.40 -14.98
N GLU A 39 -2.24 5.66 -14.64
CA GLU A 39 -0.92 6.06 -14.17
C GLU A 39 -0.50 5.33 -12.90
N LEU A 40 -1.45 5.02 -12.00
CA LEU A 40 -1.20 4.40 -10.69
C LEU A 40 -1.48 2.88 -10.70
N ILE A 41 -1.48 2.26 -11.89
CA ILE A 41 -1.79 0.84 -12.03
C ILE A 41 -0.76 -0.05 -11.31
N ALA A 42 0.49 0.40 -11.21
CA ALA A 42 1.55 -0.34 -10.53
C ALA A 42 1.30 -0.44 -9.03
N SER A 43 1.14 0.69 -8.32
CA SER A 43 0.78 0.67 -6.88
C SER A 43 -0.54 -0.05 -6.62
N THR A 44 -1.54 0.10 -7.50
CA THR A 44 -2.83 -0.58 -7.37
C THR A 44 -2.67 -2.11 -7.45
N GLY A 45 -2.01 -2.61 -8.51
CA GLY A 45 -1.79 -4.05 -8.69
C GLY A 45 -0.93 -4.66 -7.58
N VAL A 46 0.12 -3.92 -7.17
CA VAL A 46 0.99 -4.31 -6.06
C VAL A 46 0.22 -4.36 -4.73
N ALA A 47 -0.62 -3.37 -4.44
CA ALA A 47 -1.47 -3.34 -3.24
C ALA A 47 -2.45 -4.52 -3.20
N ILE A 48 -3.11 -4.83 -4.32
CA ILE A 48 -4.01 -5.98 -4.44
C ILE A 48 -3.26 -7.28 -4.16
N GLY A 49 -2.09 -7.47 -4.79
CA GLY A 49 -1.26 -8.65 -4.59
C GLY A 49 -0.81 -8.81 -3.14
N TYR A 50 -0.36 -7.71 -2.51
CA TYR A 50 0.04 -7.71 -1.11
C TYR A 50 -1.13 -8.04 -0.18
N TYR A 51 -2.29 -7.43 -0.41
CA TYR A 51 -3.50 -7.68 0.38
C TYR A 51 -3.90 -9.15 0.39
N TYR A 52 -4.03 -9.78 -0.79
CA TYR A 52 -4.50 -11.17 -0.85
C TYR A 52 -3.44 -12.20 -0.43
N ASN A 53 -2.15 -11.94 -0.69
CA ASN A 53 -1.09 -12.90 -0.39
C ASN A 53 -0.59 -12.83 1.06
N PHE A 54 -0.66 -11.65 1.69
CA PHE A 54 -0.14 -11.44 3.03
C PHE A 54 -1.26 -11.12 4.02
N ILE A 55 -1.94 -9.98 3.83
CA ILE A 55 -2.91 -9.45 4.80
C ILE A 55 -4.05 -10.43 5.04
N VAL A 56 -4.68 -10.94 3.98
CA VAL A 56 -5.76 -11.92 4.08
C VAL A 56 -5.27 -13.23 4.70
N SER A 57 -4.04 -13.67 4.41
CA SER A 57 -3.49 -14.89 5.00
C SER A 57 -3.31 -14.73 6.51
N VAL A 58 -2.76 -13.61 6.98
CA VAL A 58 -2.62 -13.30 8.41
C VAL A 58 -4.00 -13.23 9.08
N PHE A 59 -4.94 -12.46 8.52
CA PHE A 59 -6.27 -12.30 9.14
C PHE A 59 -7.13 -13.55 9.06
N SER A 60 -6.99 -14.39 8.03
CA SER A 60 -7.71 -15.66 7.97
C SER A 60 -7.34 -16.60 9.12
N LYS A 61 -6.10 -16.49 9.63
CA LYS A 61 -5.62 -17.24 10.80
C LYS A 61 -6.13 -16.64 12.09
N LEU A 62 -6.28 -15.31 12.14
CA LEU A 62 -6.89 -14.58 13.26
C LEU A 62 -8.40 -14.85 13.40
N LYS A 63 -9.07 -15.39 12.38
CA LYS A 63 -10.48 -15.82 12.51
C LYS A 63 -10.68 -17.00 13.45
N GLU A 64 -9.64 -17.74 13.82
CA GLU A 64 -9.73 -18.90 14.75
C GLU A 64 -9.96 -18.48 16.22
N HIS A 65 -10.37 -17.23 16.48
CA HIS A 65 -10.54 -16.56 17.79
C HIS A 65 -9.25 -16.39 18.61
N VAL A 66 -8.35 -17.38 18.59
CA VAL A 66 -7.10 -17.37 19.34
C VAL A 66 -5.92 -17.56 18.39
N LEU A 67 -5.07 -16.53 18.28
CA LEU A 67 -3.80 -16.58 17.57
C LEU A 67 -2.74 -17.23 18.45
N ARG A 68 -2.28 -18.41 18.08
CA ARG A 68 -1.15 -19.05 18.75
C ARG A 68 0.16 -18.66 18.08
N ILE A 69 1.10 -18.17 18.89
CA ILE A 69 2.42 -17.71 18.45
C ILE A 69 3.48 -18.54 19.14
N GLU A 70 4.32 -19.17 18.34
CA GLU A 70 5.55 -19.79 18.79
C GLU A 70 6.67 -18.75 18.71
N ILE A 71 7.21 -18.40 19.88
CA ILE A 71 8.33 -17.46 20.03
C ILE A 71 9.61 -18.30 20.14
N TYR A 72 10.61 -17.95 19.34
CA TYR A 72 11.88 -18.66 19.30
C TYR A 72 12.93 -17.93 20.13
N GLU A 73 13.86 -18.68 20.73
CA GLU A 73 15.05 -18.09 21.32
C GLU A 73 15.88 -17.38 20.24
N ASP A 74 16.58 -16.31 20.63
CA ASP A 74 17.35 -15.48 19.69
C ASP A 74 18.33 -16.31 18.86
N ASN A 75 18.15 -16.25 17.53
CA ASN A 75 18.96 -16.95 16.53
C ASN A 75 18.95 -18.49 16.61
N THR A 76 17.95 -19.11 17.26
CA THR A 76 17.78 -20.57 17.26
C THR A 76 16.41 -20.99 16.71
N ASN A 77 16.23 -22.30 16.47
CA ASN A 77 14.92 -22.89 16.15
C ASN A 77 14.24 -23.48 17.41
N THR A 78 14.77 -23.19 18.60
CA THR A 78 14.21 -23.66 19.87
C THR A 78 13.06 -22.76 20.26
N ILE A 79 11.89 -23.35 20.55
CA ILE A 79 10.73 -22.61 21.01
C ILE A 79 10.98 -22.17 22.47
N GLU A 80 11.09 -20.86 22.69
CA GLU A 80 11.19 -20.24 24.01
C GLU A 80 9.84 -20.35 24.74
N LYS A 81 8.77 -19.93 24.06
CA LYS A 81 7.42 -19.89 24.64
C LYS A 81 6.36 -19.97 23.54
N VAL A 82 5.22 -20.53 23.91
CA VAL A 82 3.98 -20.44 23.14
C VAL A 82 3.04 -19.47 23.85
N VAL A 83 2.55 -18.47 23.14
CA VAL A 83 1.58 -17.49 23.67
C VAL A 83 0.35 -17.48 22.78
N GLU A 84 -0.81 -17.29 23.40
CA GLU A 84 -2.10 -17.18 22.73
C GLU A 84 -2.60 -15.74 22.88
N TYR A 85 -3.08 -15.16 21.78
CA TYR A 85 -3.64 -13.80 21.72
C TYR A 85 -5.06 -13.86 21.16
N GLU A 86 -5.99 -13.13 21.76
CA GLU A 86 -7.29 -12.88 21.14
C GLU A 86 -7.11 -11.97 19.92
N SER A 87 -7.96 -12.11 18.91
CA SER A 87 -7.81 -11.36 17.65
C SER A 87 -7.87 -9.82 17.82
N GLU A 88 -8.52 -9.35 18.88
CA GLU A 88 -8.63 -7.92 19.24
C GLU A 88 -7.35 -7.35 19.88
N ASP A 89 -6.51 -8.22 20.44
CA ASP A 89 -5.22 -7.87 21.05
C ASP A 89 -4.06 -7.90 20.06
N VAL A 90 -4.36 -8.13 18.78
CA VAL A 90 -3.39 -8.12 17.69
C VAL A 90 -3.56 -6.84 16.89
N GLU A 91 -2.46 -6.31 16.36
CA GLU A 91 -2.46 -5.24 15.35
C GLU A 91 -1.48 -5.60 14.23
N LEU A 92 -1.79 -5.21 13.00
CA LEU A 92 -0.86 -5.30 11.87
C LEU A 92 -0.31 -3.92 11.55
N HIS A 93 0.99 -3.74 11.73
CA HIS A 93 1.72 -2.52 11.38
C HIS A 93 2.49 -2.75 10.08
N ILE A 94 2.01 -2.12 9.02
CA ILE A 94 2.65 -2.11 7.71
C ILE A 94 3.67 -0.96 7.72
N ILE A 95 4.94 -1.30 7.74
CA ILE A 95 6.05 -0.35 7.78
C ILE A 95 6.24 0.23 6.38
N MET A 96 6.01 1.53 6.25
CA MET A 96 6.17 2.28 5.02
C MET A 96 7.52 3.01 5.02
N PRO A 97 8.28 2.92 3.91
CA PRO A 97 9.50 3.70 3.77
C PRO A 97 9.15 5.18 3.55
N ASN A 98 10.11 6.08 3.77
CA ASN A 98 9.94 7.51 3.51
C ASN A 98 9.77 7.80 2.02
N ASP A 99 10.41 7.00 1.18
CA ASP A 99 10.44 7.11 -0.27
C ASP A 99 10.71 5.72 -0.89
N LEU A 100 10.69 5.60 -2.21
CA LEU A 100 10.98 4.36 -2.93
C LEU A 100 12.46 4.21 -3.29
N GLN A 101 13.36 4.98 -2.66
CA GLN A 101 14.79 4.75 -2.83
C GLN A 101 15.22 3.47 -2.11
N ILE A 102 16.22 2.78 -2.70
CA ILE A 102 16.74 1.51 -2.15
C ILE A 102 17.21 1.68 -0.71
N ASN A 103 17.82 2.81 -0.36
CA ASN A 103 18.30 3.06 1.00
C ASN A 103 17.14 3.17 2.01
N SER A 104 16.07 3.89 1.66
CA SER A 104 14.87 4.04 2.49
C SER A 104 14.13 2.71 2.67
N MET A 105 13.95 1.95 1.59
CA MET A 105 13.37 0.60 1.65
C MET A 105 14.22 -0.37 2.45
N ASN A 106 15.54 -0.36 2.27
CA ASN A 106 16.46 -1.18 3.07
C ASN A 106 16.45 -0.80 4.53
N HIS A 107 16.32 0.50 4.85
CA HIS A 107 16.16 0.97 6.21
C HIS A 107 14.88 0.40 6.85
N ALA A 108 13.74 0.47 6.16
CA ALA A 108 12.48 -0.14 6.60
C ALA A 108 12.58 -1.65 6.82
N ILE A 109 13.21 -2.38 5.89
CA ILE A 109 13.44 -3.83 6.04
C ILE A 109 14.33 -4.12 7.25
N LYS A 110 15.40 -3.35 7.46
CA LYS A 110 16.31 -3.53 8.60
C LYS A 110 15.59 -3.25 9.92
N LYS A 111 14.86 -2.14 10.01
CA LYS A 111 14.02 -1.78 11.17
C LYS A 111 13.01 -2.88 11.51
N MET A 112 12.30 -3.43 10.53
CA MET A 112 11.41 -4.57 10.79
C MET A 112 12.15 -5.79 11.36
N ARG A 113 13.35 -6.09 10.85
CA ARG A 113 14.09 -7.33 11.15
C ARG A 113 14.82 -7.34 12.49
N ILE A 114 15.00 -6.20 13.15
CA ILE A 114 15.60 -6.16 14.50
C ILE A 114 14.66 -6.71 15.58
N HIS A 115 13.36 -6.78 15.27
CA HIS A 115 12.34 -7.24 16.20
C HIS A 115 12.24 -8.77 16.28
N ARG A 116 11.56 -9.24 17.33
CA ARG A 116 11.37 -10.67 17.59
C ARG A 116 10.69 -11.36 16.42
N LYS A 117 11.07 -12.62 16.19
CA LYS A 117 10.47 -13.49 15.19
C LYS A 117 9.58 -14.51 15.86
N GLY A 118 8.45 -14.78 15.23
CA GLY A 118 7.54 -15.82 15.67
C GLY A 118 6.86 -16.48 14.48
N ASN A 119 6.22 -17.60 14.76
CA ASN A 119 5.35 -18.25 13.80
C ASN A 119 3.91 -18.20 14.30
N ILE A 120 3.01 -17.71 13.44
CA ILE A 120 1.58 -17.92 13.59
C ILE A 120 1.30 -19.38 13.24
N VAL A 121 0.75 -20.12 14.19
CA VAL A 121 0.35 -21.52 14.01
C VAL A 121 -1.16 -21.65 14.14
N SER A 122 -1.77 -22.44 13.24
CA SER A 122 -3.23 -22.64 13.18
C SER A 122 -3.54 -24.11 13.23
N ARG A 123 -4.61 -24.48 13.94
CA ARG A 123 -4.92 -25.88 14.19
C ARG A 123 -5.41 -26.52 12.89
N GLY A 124 -4.65 -27.49 12.37
CA GLY A 124 -5.00 -28.22 11.14
C GLY A 124 -4.44 -27.63 9.85
N SER A 125 -3.58 -26.62 9.91
CA SER A 125 -2.84 -26.12 8.75
C SER A 125 -1.38 -26.55 8.82
N GLU A 126 -0.88 -27.17 7.75
CA GLU A 126 0.53 -27.59 7.66
C GLU A 126 1.50 -26.40 7.50
N ARG A 127 1.00 -25.21 7.20
CA ARG A 127 1.84 -24.05 6.89
C ARG A 127 1.78 -23.01 8.01
N ASN A 128 2.88 -22.94 8.75
CA ASN A 128 3.15 -21.86 9.68
C ASN A 128 3.49 -20.56 8.93
N PHE A 129 3.15 -19.41 9.52
CA PHE A 129 3.41 -18.12 8.93
C PHE A 129 4.39 -17.32 9.79
N GLY A 130 5.59 -17.09 9.26
CA GLY A 130 6.64 -16.33 9.94
C GLY A 130 6.34 -14.84 9.97
N ILE A 131 6.42 -14.25 11.15
CA ILE A 131 6.19 -12.83 11.40
C ILE A 131 7.36 -12.22 12.17
N ASN A 132 7.56 -10.92 12.00
CA ASN A 132 8.28 -10.11 12.97
C ASN A 132 7.23 -9.42 13.85
N PHE A 133 7.49 -9.25 15.14
CA PHE A 133 6.53 -8.61 16.03
C PHE A 133 7.22 -7.88 17.19
N MET A 134 6.49 -6.96 17.79
CA MET A 134 6.85 -6.31 19.05
C MET A 134 5.63 -6.24 19.98
N TYR A 135 5.85 -5.90 21.24
CA TYR A 135 4.77 -5.70 22.20
C TYR A 135 4.38 -4.23 22.24
N GLY A 136 3.11 -3.95 21.96
CA GLY A 136 2.53 -2.62 22.08
C GLY A 136 2.17 -2.27 23.52
N GLU A 137 1.57 -1.09 23.68
CA GLU A 137 0.95 -0.70 24.93
C GLU A 137 -0.14 -1.71 25.34
N ASN A 138 -0.31 -1.92 26.64
CA ASN A 138 -1.29 -2.85 27.22
C ASN A 138 -1.10 -4.34 26.85
N GLY A 139 0.06 -4.73 26.33
CA GLY A 139 0.37 -6.13 26.04
C GLY A 139 -0.16 -6.62 24.68
N LYS A 140 -0.66 -5.73 23.83
CA LYS A 140 -1.06 -6.06 22.47
C LYS A 140 0.14 -6.57 21.66
N LEU A 141 -0.12 -7.52 20.77
CA LEU A 141 0.86 -7.99 19.79
C LEU A 141 0.81 -7.11 18.54
N LEU A 142 1.93 -6.47 18.21
CA LEU A 142 2.07 -5.70 16.98
C LEU A 142 2.86 -6.53 15.96
N ILE A 143 2.19 -7.06 14.95
CA ILE A 143 2.81 -7.74 13.81
C ILE A 143 3.41 -6.69 12.90
N LEU A 144 4.70 -6.81 12.59
CA LEU A 144 5.44 -5.88 11.76
C LEU A 144 5.73 -6.50 10.40
N ASP A 145 5.33 -5.83 9.32
CA ASP A 145 5.67 -6.25 7.97
C ASP A 145 6.06 -5.08 7.06
N PHE A 146 6.99 -5.33 6.15
CA PHE A 146 7.35 -4.42 5.07
C PHE A 146 6.87 -4.98 3.74
N PRO A 147 6.07 -4.23 2.96
CA PRO A 147 5.58 -4.68 1.67
C PRO A 147 6.70 -4.68 0.62
N LYS A 148 7.49 -5.76 0.57
CA LYS A 148 8.54 -5.98 -0.43
C LYS A 148 8.13 -5.71 -1.88
N PRO A 149 6.87 -5.96 -2.29
CA PRO A 149 6.40 -5.57 -3.63
C PRO A 149 6.52 -4.08 -3.99
N LEU A 150 6.75 -3.15 -3.04
CA LEU A 150 7.02 -1.73 -3.34
C LEU A 150 8.23 -1.56 -4.29
N ASN A 151 9.20 -2.48 -4.27
CA ASN A 151 10.30 -2.50 -5.25
C ASN A 151 9.77 -2.53 -6.70
N ALA A 152 8.67 -3.24 -6.97
CA ALA A 152 8.11 -3.33 -8.31
C ALA A 152 7.52 -2.00 -8.79
N ILE A 153 6.99 -1.18 -7.86
CA ILE A 153 6.51 0.17 -8.16
C ILE A 153 7.69 1.05 -8.62
N ARG A 154 8.79 1.02 -7.86
CA ARG A 154 10.03 1.72 -8.22
C ARG A 154 10.54 1.32 -9.61
N GLU A 155 10.63 0.02 -9.87
CA GLU A 155 11.07 -0.51 -11.18
C GLU A 155 10.13 -0.12 -12.32
N TYR A 156 8.83 -0.05 -12.06
CA TYR A 156 7.86 0.45 -13.02
C TYR A 156 8.06 1.94 -13.30
N MET A 157 8.29 2.75 -12.27
CA MET A 157 8.49 4.19 -12.40
C MET A 157 9.67 4.52 -13.33
N PHE A 158 10.81 3.83 -13.24
CA PHE A 158 11.93 4.08 -14.17
C PHE A 158 11.57 3.87 -15.64
N LYS A 159 10.57 3.03 -15.92
CA LYS A 159 10.14 2.71 -17.29
C LYS A 159 9.08 3.69 -17.83
N LEU A 160 8.62 4.63 -17.02
CA LEU A 160 7.64 5.62 -17.47
C LEU A 160 8.28 6.62 -18.45
N PRO A 161 7.64 6.96 -19.58
CA PRO A 161 8.22 7.85 -20.58
C PRO A 161 8.74 9.19 -20.03
N LYS A 162 8.06 9.76 -19.02
CA LYS A 162 8.44 11.01 -18.35
C LYS A 162 9.74 10.91 -17.55
N PHE A 163 10.20 9.71 -17.20
CA PHE A 163 11.45 9.47 -16.47
C PHE A 163 12.50 8.78 -17.31
N VAL A 164 12.12 8.07 -18.38
CA VAL A 164 13.06 7.46 -19.33
C VAL A 164 14.02 8.49 -19.94
N SER A 165 13.55 9.71 -20.22
CA SER A 165 14.40 10.81 -20.71
C SER A 165 15.45 11.31 -19.70
N LEU A 166 15.35 10.88 -18.44
CA LEU A 166 16.30 11.19 -17.37
C LEU A 166 17.33 10.07 -17.16
N LEU A 167 17.19 8.97 -17.90
CA LEU A 167 18.15 7.88 -17.96
C LEU A 167 19.19 8.16 -19.06
N ASN A 168 20.44 7.76 -18.84
CA ASN A 168 21.52 7.75 -19.82
C ASN A 168 21.35 6.58 -20.82
N GLU A 169 22.23 6.51 -21.81
CA GLU A 169 22.20 5.48 -22.87
C GLU A 169 22.32 4.04 -22.35
N ASN A 170 22.85 3.85 -21.14
CA ASN A 170 22.96 2.55 -20.46
C ASN A 170 21.73 2.20 -19.61
N GLY A 171 20.71 3.07 -19.58
CA GLY A 171 19.56 2.95 -18.68
C GLY A 171 19.89 3.29 -17.22
N GLU A 172 21.05 3.90 -16.97
CA GLU A 172 21.47 4.37 -15.65
C GLU A 172 21.09 5.85 -15.49
N LEU A 173 21.11 6.38 -14.27
CA LEU A 173 20.75 7.77 -14.04
C LEU A 173 21.81 8.69 -14.65
N ASN A 174 21.40 9.67 -15.45
CA ASN A 174 22.28 10.79 -15.81
C ASN A 174 22.52 11.61 -14.52
N ASP A 175 23.73 12.12 -14.27
CA ASP A 175 24.23 12.66 -12.98
C ASP A 175 23.39 13.77 -12.29
N ASN A 176 22.27 14.19 -12.87
CA ASN A 176 21.29 15.05 -12.22
C ASN A 176 20.32 14.20 -11.39
N ASN A 177 20.44 14.31 -10.06
CA ASN A 177 19.64 13.63 -9.04
C ASN A 177 18.15 13.44 -9.39
N LEU A 178 17.81 12.35 -10.11
CA LEU A 178 16.43 12.01 -10.48
C LEU A 178 15.51 12.01 -9.25
N PHE A 179 16.01 11.47 -8.14
CA PHE A 179 15.29 11.38 -6.88
C PHE A 179 15.07 12.73 -6.17
N GLU A 180 15.82 13.76 -6.56
CA GLU A 180 15.61 15.14 -6.09
C GLU A 180 14.69 15.94 -7.03
N SER A 181 14.36 15.39 -8.20
CA SER A 181 13.42 16.04 -9.11
C SER A 181 12.04 16.15 -8.46
N PRO A 182 11.44 17.36 -8.43
CA PRO A 182 10.08 17.53 -7.91
C PRO A 182 9.05 16.64 -8.62
N ILE A 183 9.28 16.32 -9.90
CA ILE A 183 8.39 15.45 -10.68
C ILE A 183 8.47 14.00 -10.20
N TRP A 184 9.68 13.53 -9.84
CA TRP A 184 9.86 12.19 -9.26
C TRP A 184 9.19 12.12 -7.90
N GLN A 185 9.55 13.02 -6.99
CA GLN A 185 9.05 13.04 -5.61
C GLN A 185 7.52 13.11 -5.57
N GLN A 186 6.90 13.97 -6.39
CA GLN A 186 5.44 14.05 -6.47
C GLN A 186 4.80 12.75 -6.99
N HIS A 187 5.46 12.04 -7.90
CA HIS A 187 4.90 10.80 -8.43
C HIS A 187 5.09 9.63 -7.46
N GLU A 188 6.26 9.55 -6.83
CA GLU A 188 6.57 8.61 -5.76
C GLU A 188 5.57 8.72 -4.61
N ASP A 189 5.33 9.94 -4.13
CA ASP A 189 4.33 10.26 -3.12
C ASP A 189 2.93 9.77 -3.53
N ARG A 190 2.56 9.97 -4.80
CA ARG A 190 1.26 9.53 -5.32
C ARG A 190 1.15 8.01 -5.33
N GLU A 191 2.21 7.31 -5.73
CA GLU A 191 2.24 5.84 -5.75
C GLU A 191 2.16 5.25 -4.33
N LEU A 192 2.94 5.78 -3.38
CA LEU A 192 2.92 5.34 -1.98
C LEU A 192 1.54 5.58 -1.34
N ARG A 193 0.96 6.77 -1.52
CA ARG A 193 -0.39 7.08 -1.02
C ARG A 193 -1.46 6.22 -1.69
N ASN A 194 -1.32 5.92 -2.98
CA ASN A 194 -2.28 5.08 -3.70
C ASN A 194 -2.20 3.63 -3.24
N PHE A 195 -1.00 3.10 -2.97
CA PHE A 195 -0.81 1.79 -2.37
C PHE A 195 -1.55 1.68 -1.03
N GLU A 196 -1.30 2.62 -0.12
CA GLU A 196 -1.98 2.68 1.18
C GLU A 196 -3.50 2.78 1.03
N LYS A 197 -3.96 3.74 0.22
CA LYS A 197 -5.40 3.96 -0.04
C LYS A 197 -6.06 2.70 -0.58
N THR A 198 -5.42 2.00 -1.51
CA THR A 198 -5.95 0.78 -2.12
C THR A 198 -6.13 -0.32 -1.07
N ILE A 199 -5.14 -0.54 -0.21
CA ILE A 199 -5.25 -1.52 0.89
C ILE A 199 -6.38 -1.12 1.84
N ARG A 200 -6.48 0.16 2.24
CA ARG A 200 -7.56 0.64 3.11
C ARG A 200 -8.95 0.39 2.49
N VAL A 201 -9.11 0.61 1.19
CA VAL A 201 -10.35 0.32 0.47
C VAL A 201 -10.64 -1.19 0.44
N LEU A 202 -9.63 -2.03 0.21
CA LEU A 202 -9.80 -3.49 0.21
C LEU A 202 -10.19 -4.01 1.60
N MET A 203 -9.56 -3.51 2.66
CA MET A 203 -9.91 -3.81 4.05
C MET A 203 -11.36 -3.40 4.35
N ALA A 204 -11.79 -2.21 3.93
CA ALA A 204 -13.15 -1.70 4.16
C ALA A 204 -14.24 -2.44 3.37
N ARG A 205 -13.90 -3.06 2.22
CA ARG A 205 -14.86 -3.77 1.35
C ARG A 205 -15.23 -5.17 1.84
N GLY A 206 -14.47 -5.74 2.78
CA GLY A 206 -14.87 -6.94 3.54
C GLY A 206 -14.90 -8.27 2.77
N ARG A 207 -13.89 -9.13 3.06
CA ARG A 207 -14.10 -10.52 3.53
C ARG A 207 -13.52 -10.72 4.96
N VAL A 208 -12.95 -9.67 5.54
CA VAL A 208 -12.29 -9.61 6.86
C VAL A 208 -13.32 -9.24 7.94
N ASP A 209 -14.54 -9.72 7.79
CA ASP A 209 -15.70 -9.31 8.60
C ASP A 209 -15.86 -10.08 9.92
N GLU A 210 -14.83 -10.77 10.41
CA GLU A 210 -14.91 -11.52 11.67
C GLU A 210 -13.58 -11.38 12.43
N GLY A 211 -13.49 -10.38 13.32
CA GLY A 211 -12.35 -10.20 14.24
C GLY A 211 -11.36 -9.10 13.85
N GLN A 212 -11.83 -7.85 13.69
CA GLN A 212 -11.05 -6.70 13.20
C GLN A 212 -9.82 -6.36 14.07
N THR A 213 -8.71 -7.00 13.74
CA THR A 213 -7.36 -6.60 14.12
C THR A 213 -7.02 -5.27 13.44
N GLU A 214 -6.61 -4.25 14.21
CA GLU A 214 -6.34 -2.91 13.67
C GLU A 214 -5.15 -2.97 12.70
N THR A 215 -5.28 -2.38 11.51
CA THR A 215 -4.17 -2.25 10.55
C THR A 215 -3.68 -0.80 10.49
N LYS A 216 -2.42 -0.57 10.84
CA LYS A 216 -1.77 0.73 10.83
C LYS A 216 -0.69 0.78 9.74
N PHE A 217 -0.61 1.91 9.06
CA PHE A 217 0.52 2.25 8.20
C PHE A 217 1.45 3.11 9.03
N VAL A 218 2.66 2.63 9.27
CA VAL A 218 3.61 3.25 10.18
C VAL A 218 4.82 3.70 9.38
N ASN A 219 5.18 4.96 9.51
CA ASN A 219 6.42 5.46 8.93
C ASN A 219 7.61 4.76 9.61
N VAL A 220 8.62 4.36 8.83
CA VAL A 220 9.83 3.69 9.32
C VAL A 220 10.49 4.40 10.50
N ASP A 221 10.48 5.74 10.53
CA ASP A 221 11.11 6.53 11.58
C ASP A 221 10.34 6.46 12.91
N ALA A 222 9.07 6.04 12.89
CA ALA A 222 8.25 5.81 14.07
C ALA A 222 8.41 4.38 14.64
N VAL A 223 9.16 3.50 13.97
CA VAL A 223 9.42 2.13 14.45
C VAL A 223 10.62 2.16 15.42
N PRO A 224 10.45 1.70 16.68
CA PRO A 224 11.52 1.70 17.68
C PRO A 224 12.78 0.94 17.25
N ASP A 225 13.94 1.36 17.73
CA ASP A 225 15.24 0.69 17.47
C ASP A 225 15.53 -0.51 18.38
N SER A 226 14.58 -0.92 19.22
CA SER A 226 14.74 -2.04 20.14
C SER A 226 13.91 -3.26 19.75
N ALA A 227 14.45 -4.46 19.98
CA ALA A 227 13.81 -5.71 19.59
C ALA A 227 12.40 -5.87 20.18
N ASP A 228 12.19 -5.41 21.42
CA ASP A 228 10.91 -5.50 22.13
C ASP A 228 10.03 -4.24 22.01
N GLY A 229 10.50 -3.20 21.31
CA GLY A 229 9.77 -1.93 21.17
C GLY A 229 9.76 -1.03 22.41
N ARG A 230 10.66 -1.28 23.36
CA ARG A 230 10.87 -0.50 24.60
C ARG A 230 12.17 0.29 24.61
#